data_AF-A0A1R3HRH3-F1
#
_entry.id   AF-A0A1R3HRH3-F1
#
_cell.length_a   1.000
_cell.length_b   1.000
_cell.length_c   1.000
_cell.angle_alpha   90.00
_cell.angle_beta   90.00
_cell.angle_gamma   90.00
#
_symmetry.space_group_name_H-M   'P 1'
#
loop_
_entity.id
_entity.type
_entity.pdbx_description
1 polymer ?
#
loop_
_entity_poly.entity_id
_entity_poly.type
_entity_poly.pdbx_seq_one_letter_code
_entity_poly.pdbx_strand_id
1 'polypeptide(L)'
;MPHFHLMMPLTFSAKGFRCTHPFGITSPNKVLFLEYEHVKREPWVHVRQLAEFLELPLSAEEENEGIVEKIVKLCSFENLSNLDVNKIVKEEKIKKHFINSPDFFRKGQVGD
;
A
#
# COMPACT_ATOMS: atom_id res chain seq x y z
N MET A 1 -10.40 8.14 20.98
CA MET A 1 -9.19 8.04 20.13
C MET A 1 -9.17 6.64 19.53
N PRO A 2 -9.69 6.39 18.31
CA PRO A 2 -9.68 5.04 17.79
C PRO A 2 -8.26 4.66 17.40
N HIS A 3 -7.78 3.57 17.98
CA HIS A 3 -6.55 2.89 17.60
C HIS A 3 -6.69 2.41 16.15
N PHE A 4 -5.96 3.02 15.22
CA PHE A 4 -5.76 2.46 13.89
C PHE A 4 -4.84 1.25 14.02
N HIS A 5 -5.43 0.07 14.19
CA HIS A 5 -4.74 -1.19 14.07
C HIS A 5 -4.43 -1.41 12.59
N LEU A 6 -3.28 -0.89 12.13
CA LEU A 6 -2.73 -1.15 10.79
C LEU A 6 -2.33 -2.62 10.72
N MET A 7 -3.31 -3.48 10.46
CA MET A 7 -3.11 -4.85 10.02
C MET A 7 -3.23 -4.84 8.51
N MET A 8 -2.14 -4.51 7.82
CA MET A 8 -2.02 -4.77 6.39
C MET A 8 -1.22 -6.07 6.20
N PRO A 9 -1.88 -7.19 5.86
CA PRO A 9 -1.24 -8.23 5.10
C PRO A 9 -1.59 -7.99 3.63
N LEU A 10 -0.94 -7.00 2.98
CA LEU A 10 -0.93 -6.97 1.52
C LEU A 10 0.02 -8.07 1.04
N THR A 11 -0.49 -9.29 0.95
CA THR A 11 0.16 -10.36 0.20
C THR A 11 -0.06 -10.06 -1.29
N PHE A 12 0.90 -9.40 -1.91
CA PHE A 12 0.92 -9.17 -3.34
C PHE A 12 1.29 -10.49 -4.03
N SER A 13 0.27 -11.26 -4.42
CA SER A 13 0.46 -12.49 -5.20
C SER A 13 0.67 -12.13 -6.66
N ALA A 14 1.95 -12.00 -7.06
CA ALA A 14 2.34 -11.92 -8.46
C ALA A 14 2.19 -13.30 -9.12
N LYS A 15 1.04 -13.56 -9.73
CA LYS A 15 0.92 -14.54 -10.83
C LYS A 15 0.00 -13.95 -11.90
N GLY A 16 0.54 -13.77 -13.10
CA GLY A 16 -0.20 -13.32 -14.26
C GLY A 16 -1.40 -14.24 -14.53
N PHE A 17 -2.59 -13.66 -14.58
CA PHE A 17 -3.79 -14.33 -15.04
C PHE A 17 -4.27 -13.63 -16.32
N ARG A 18 -4.02 -14.28 -17.47
CA ARG A 18 -4.88 -14.07 -18.63
C ARG A 18 -6.24 -14.68 -18.30
N CYS A 19 -7.23 -13.84 -18.03
CA CYS A 19 -8.62 -14.27 -18.01
C CYS A 19 -9.19 -14.10 -19.42
N THR A 20 -9.08 -15.14 -20.25
CA THR A 20 -10.07 -15.35 -21.32
C THR A 20 -11.18 -16.20 -20.71
N HIS A 21 -12.43 -15.72 -20.64
CA HIS A 21 -13.66 -16.46 -20.96
C HIS A 21 -14.91 -15.56 -20.78
N PRO A 22 -16.02 -15.87 -21.47
CA PRO A 22 -16.94 -14.87 -21.99
C PRO A 22 -18.29 -14.81 -21.22
N PHE A 23 -18.97 -13.68 -21.39
CA PHE A 23 -20.37 -13.39 -21.05
C PHE A 23 -20.80 -13.41 -19.58
N GLY A 24 -21.15 -12.20 -19.09
CA GLY A 24 -22.20 -12.03 -18.09
C GLY A 24 -21.78 -11.37 -16.79
N ILE A 25 -21.88 -10.03 -16.76
CA ILE A 25 -21.86 -9.15 -15.56
C ILE A 25 -20.50 -9.06 -14.88
N THR A 26 -19.60 -8.30 -15.52
CA THR A 26 -18.40 -7.75 -14.88
C THR A 26 -18.84 -6.50 -14.12
N SER A 27 -18.93 -6.57 -12.80
CA SER A 27 -18.89 -5.35 -11.97
C SER A 27 -17.49 -4.73 -12.16
N PRO A 28 -17.33 -3.65 -12.94
CA PRO A 28 -16.01 -3.20 -13.40
C PRO A 28 -15.15 -2.64 -12.26
N ASN A 29 -15.79 -2.25 -11.16
CA ASN A 29 -15.19 -1.51 -10.06
C ASN A 29 -14.78 -2.37 -8.84
N LYS A 30 -14.60 -3.68 -9.02
CA LYS A 30 -14.21 -4.57 -7.89
C LYS A 30 -12.70 -4.75 -7.74
N VAL A 31 -11.91 -4.37 -8.73
CA VAL A 31 -10.46 -4.60 -8.74
C VAL A 31 -9.75 -3.34 -9.22
N LEU A 32 -8.78 -2.87 -8.45
CA LEU A 32 -7.86 -1.80 -8.82
C LEU A 32 -6.48 -2.41 -9.10
N PHE A 33 -5.98 -2.22 -10.32
CA PHE A 33 -4.64 -2.64 -10.70
C PHE A 33 -3.67 -1.46 -10.55
N LEU A 34 -2.58 -1.68 -9.82
CA LEU A 34 -1.51 -0.71 -9.63
C LEU A 34 -0.17 -1.36 -9.97
N GLU A 35 0.65 -0.65 -10.71
CA GLU A 35 2.03 -1.03 -11.01
C GLU A 35 2.97 -0.24 -10.10
N TYR A 36 3.95 -0.92 -9.49
CA TYR A 36 4.81 -0.34 -8.47
C TYR A 36 5.57 0.89 -8.99
N GLU A 37 6.07 0.78 -10.22
CA GLU A 37 6.82 1.80 -10.94
C GLU A 37 5.98 3.07 -11.12
N HIS A 38 4.71 2.92 -11.48
CA HIS A 38 3.78 4.04 -11.65
C HIS A 38 3.38 4.66 -10.32
N VAL A 39 3.07 3.84 -9.31
CA VAL A 39 2.78 4.31 -7.94
C VAL A 39 3.96 5.11 -7.39
N LYS A 40 5.19 4.65 -7.63
CA LYS A 40 6.38 5.33 -7.15
C LYS A 40 6.68 6.62 -7.91
N ARG A 41 6.34 6.70 -9.20
CA ARG A 41 6.51 7.91 -10.02
C ARG A 41 5.51 9.00 -9.66
N GLU A 42 4.24 8.64 -9.46
CA GLU A 42 3.13 9.58 -9.27
C GLU A 42 2.25 9.17 -8.08
N PRO A 43 2.78 9.18 -6.84
CA PRO A 43 2.09 8.63 -5.69
C PRO A 43 0.78 9.37 -5.36
N TRP A 44 0.71 10.68 -5.55
CA TRP A 44 -0.49 11.48 -5.28
C TRP A 44 -1.69 11.08 -6.16
N VAL A 45 -1.44 10.80 -7.43
CA VAL A 45 -2.49 10.36 -8.39
C VAL A 45 -3.06 9.03 -7.94
N HIS A 46 -2.18 8.09 -7.55
CA HIS A 46 -2.59 6.76 -7.13
C HIS A 46 -3.29 6.77 -5.77
N VAL A 47 -2.95 7.70 -4.86
CA VAL A 47 -3.68 7.89 -3.60
C VAL A 47 -5.11 8.36 -3.86
N ARG A 48 -5.32 9.33 -4.77
CA ARG A 48 -6.67 9.77 -5.16
C ARG A 48 -7.47 8.63 -5.81
N GLN A 49 -6.84 7.90 -6.73
CA GLN A 49 -7.46 6.74 -7.38
C GLN A 49 -7.84 5.64 -6.38
N LEU A 50 -7.02 5.40 -5.36
CA LEU A 50 -7.32 4.49 -4.25
C LEU A 50 -8.50 4.98 -3.42
N ALA A 51 -8.54 6.28 -3.10
CA ALA A 51 -9.63 6.89 -2.34
C ALA A 51 -10.98 6.76 -3.08
N GLU A 52 -11.01 7.06 -4.38
CA GLU A 52 -12.18 6.86 -5.24
C GLU A 52 -12.60 5.38 -5.29
N PHE A 53 -11.64 4.46 -5.45
CA PHE A 53 -11.91 3.02 -5.51
C PHE A 53 -12.48 2.47 -4.19
N LEU A 54 -12.10 3.05 -3.06
CA LEU A 54 -12.62 2.71 -1.73
C LEU A 54 -13.96 3.40 -1.41
N GLU A 55 -14.55 4.13 -2.37
CA GLU A 55 -15.76 4.94 -2.18
C GLU A 55 -15.60 6.00 -1.07
N LEU A 56 -14.37 6.47 -0.86
CA LEU A 56 -14.00 7.50 0.11
C LEU A 56 -13.19 8.61 -0.59
N PRO A 57 -13.75 9.27 -1.61
CA PRO A 57 -13.04 10.33 -2.33
C PRO A 57 -12.67 11.48 -1.39
N LEU A 58 -11.51 12.06 -1.61
CA LEU A 58 -11.05 13.23 -0.85
C LEU A 58 -11.84 14.47 -1.26
N SER A 59 -12.27 15.24 -0.28
CA SER A 59 -12.92 16.54 -0.49
C SER A 59 -11.92 17.61 -0.94
N ALA A 60 -12.43 18.68 -1.57
CA ALA A 60 -11.60 19.80 -1.98
C ALA A 60 -10.92 20.49 -0.78
N GLU A 61 -11.59 20.51 0.37
CA GLU A 61 -11.05 20.99 1.63
C GLU A 61 -9.87 20.14 2.09
N GLU A 62 -10.01 18.80 2.12
CA GLU A 62 -8.92 17.89 2.49
C GLU A 62 -7.74 17.98 1.52
N GLU A 63 -8.00 18.12 0.22
CA GLU A 63 -6.94 18.35 -0.77
C GLU A 63 -6.22 19.68 -0.54
N ASN A 64 -6.95 20.77 -0.28
CA ASN A 64 -6.37 22.06 0.04
C ASN A 64 -5.57 22.06 1.37
N GLU A 65 -5.96 21.22 2.33
CA GLU A 65 -5.22 20.98 3.57
C GLU A 65 -3.97 20.10 3.38
N GLY A 66 -3.74 19.63 2.15
CA GLY A 66 -2.60 18.79 1.79
C GLY A 66 -2.67 17.38 2.38
N ILE A 67 -3.86 16.82 2.54
CA ILE A 67 -4.06 15.47 3.09
C ILE A 67 -3.37 14.42 2.21
N VAL A 68 -3.41 14.56 0.88
CA VAL A 68 -2.75 13.64 -0.06
C VAL A 68 -1.24 13.61 0.21
N GLU A 69 -0.61 14.77 0.35
CA GLU A 69 0.82 14.90 0.62
C GLU A 69 1.20 14.30 1.97
N LYS A 70 0.35 14.49 2.99
CA LYS A 70 0.55 13.88 4.32
C LYS A 70 0.47 12.36 4.24
N ILE A 71 -0.48 11.79 3.50
CA ILE A 71 -0.61 10.34 3.29
C ILE A 71 0.64 9.81 2.56
N VAL A 72 1.02 10.43 1.44
CA VAL A 72 2.20 10.02 0.67
C VAL A 72 3.47 10.05 1.54
N LYS A 73 3.64 11.09 2.35
CA LYS A 73 4.77 11.21 3.28
C LYS A 73 4.74 10.13 4.37
N LEU A 74 3.58 9.93 5.00
CA LEU A 74 3.40 8.95 6.08
C LEU A 74 3.65 7.52 5.59
N CYS A 75 3.18 7.19 4.39
CA CYS A 75 3.32 5.87 3.79
C CYS A 75 4.58 5.73 2.91
N SER A 76 5.47 6.73 2.90
CA SER A 76 6.70 6.67 2.12
C SER A 76 7.62 5.57 2.64
N PHE A 77 8.40 4.99 1.73
CA PHE A 77 9.39 3.96 2.08
C PHE A 77 10.34 4.46 3.17
N GLU A 78 10.86 5.69 3.01
CA GLU A 78 11.77 6.32 3.98
C GLU A 78 11.13 6.45 5.36
N ASN A 79 9.86 6.88 5.45
CA ASN A 79 9.20 7.01 6.75
C ASN A 79 8.98 5.63 7.38
N LEU A 80 8.37 4.69 6.63
CA LEU A 80 8.02 3.37 7.15
C LEU A 80 9.24 2.53 7.50
N SER A 81 10.31 2.55 6.71
CA SER A 81 11.55 1.81 6.99
C SER A 81 12.27 2.35 8.24
N ASN A 82 12.01 3.61 8.61
CA ASN A 82 12.67 4.26 9.72
C ASN A 82 11.94 4.17 11.07
N LEU A 83 10.71 3.66 11.11
CA LEU A 83 9.97 3.46 12.36
C LEU A 83 10.61 2.36 13.22
N ASP A 84 10.76 2.61 14.52
CA ASP A 84 11.40 1.66 15.46
C ASP A 84 10.74 0.28 15.47
N VAL A 85 9.42 0.24 15.32
CA VAL A 85 8.64 -1.02 15.23
C VAL A 85 9.03 -1.89 14.03
N ASN A 86 9.57 -1.28 12.96
CA ASN A 86 10.00 -1.96 11.74
C ASN A 86 11.50 -2.28 11.74
N LYS A 87 12.26 -1.67 12.65
CA LYS A 87 13.70 -1.93 12.85
C LYS A 87 13.96 -3.05 13.86
N ILE A 88 13.11 -3.17 14.87
CA ILE A 88 13.33 -4.11 15.98
C ILE A 88 12.89 -5.52 15.58
N VAL A 89 13.83 -6.47 15.59
CA VAL A 89 13.52 -7.91 15.65
C VAL A 89 13.12 -8.20 17.08
N LYS A 90 11.81 -8.23 17.38
CA LYS A 90 11.36 -8.65 18.71
C LYS A 90 11.69 -10.13 18.88
N GLU A 91 12.72 -10.41 19.68
CA GLU A 91 13.14 -11.75 20.11
C GLU A 91 11.99 -12.57 20.74
N GLU A 92 10.88 -11.95 21.12
CA GLU A 92 9.73 -12.64 21.71
C GLU A 92 8.76 -13.28 20.69
N LYS A 93 8.89 -12.99 19.38
CA LYS A 93 8.08 -13.65 18.33
C LYS A 93 8.77 -14.85 17.68
N ILE A 94 9.73 -15.48 18.38
CA ILE A 94 10.29 -16.78 18.01
C ILE A 94 9.23 -17.86 18.27
N LYS A 95 8.20 -17.94 17.43
CA LYS A 95 7.34 -19.10 17.20
C LYS A 95 6.37 -18.77 16.06
N LYS A 96 6.71 -19.30 14.88
CA LYS A 96 5.91 -19.38 13.63
C LYS A 96 6.13 -18.25 12.61
N HIS A 97 7.06 -18.52 11.69
CA HIS A 97 7.37 -17.83 10.43
C HIS A 97 8.48 -16.77 10.52
N PHE A 98 9.70 -17.24 10.22
CA PHE A 98 10.92 -16.45 10.06
C PHE A 98 10.79 -15.47 8.88
N ILE A 99 10.38 -14.24 9.16
CA ILE A 99 10.74 -13.05 8.38
C ILE A 99 11.15 -12.01 9.42
N ASN A 100 12.41 -11.61 9.43
CA ASN A 100 12.87 -10.57 10.35
C ASN A 100 12.24 -9.24 9.90
N SER A 101 11.88 -8.35 10.84
CA SER A 101 11.39 -6.99 10.55
C SER A 101 12.20 -6.24 9.46
N PRO A 102 13.56 -6.29 9.42
CA PRO A 102 14.34 -5.68 8.35
C PRO A 102 14.15 -6.30 6.96
N ASP A 103 13.68 -7.54 6.84
CA ASP A 103 13.47 -8.21 5.54
C ASP A 103 12.31 -7.58 4.76
N PHE A 104 11.40 -6.85 5.43
CA PHE A 104 10.28 -6.15 4.79
C PHE A 104 10.70 -4.87 4.05
N PHE A 105 11.82 -4.24 4.45
CA PHE A 105 12.26 -2.95 3.92
C PHE A 105 13.70 -3.03 3.40
N ARG A 106 13.90 -3.58 2.19
CA ARG A 106 15.23 -3.76 1.57
C ARG A 106 15.81 -2.46 0.99
N LYS A 107 15.44 -2.08 -0.24
CA LYS A 107 15.82 -0.78 -0.85
C LYS A 107 14.62 0.02 -1.36
N GLY A 108 13.53 -0.67 -1.71
CA GLY A 108 12.32 -0.05 -2.22
C GLY A 108 12.59 0.83 -3.42
N GLN A 109 13.38 0.38 -4.40
CA GLN A 109 13.77 1.10 -5.61
C GLN A 109 13.34 0.33 -6.86
N VAL A 110 13.01 1.05 -7.94
CA VAL A 110 12.73 0.45 -9.25
C VAL A 110 14.06 -0.02 -9.84
N GLY A 111 14.13 -1.29 -10.25
CA GLY A 111 15.34 -1.87 -10.84
C GLY A 111 16.42 -2.31 -9.84
N ASP A 112 16.04 -2.57 -8.57
CA ASP A 112 16.90 -3.17 -7.53
C ASP A 112 16.97 -4.70 -7.60
#